data_AF-A0A536GDI8-F1
#
_entry.id   AF-A0A536GDI8-F1
#
_cell.length_a   1.000
_cell.length_b   1.000
_cell.length_c   1.000
_cell.angle_alpha   90.00
_cell.angle_beta   90.00
_cell.angle_gamma   90.00
#
_symmetry.space_group_name_H-M   'P 1'
#
loop_
_entity.id
_entity.type
_entity.pdbx_description
1 polymer ?
#
loop_
_entity_poly.entity_id
_entity_poly.type
_entity_poly.pdbx_seq_one_letter_code
_entity_poly.pdbx_strand_id
1 'polypeptide(L)'
;MSSPPAMSDTRTRLVLTRIPDSWAWVRTDVPIRLLPLTAAYAIAYKASGRAGWLGLQAGDIPVQLWFGLVGVPVMFTAAAAVRLWLTRRRGALNVPAGAADAFFQAGFYALNGPIEEAFFRGLVQGGLSIVWGAPIGFAVGTASYVLYHRLGRWTWEETFATALVGVPLGLAFWLLPGPASLLGVSLAHIAATCGFLGPGPYLLRKMRLV
;
A
#
# COMPACT_ATOMS: atom_id res chain seq x y z
N MET A 1 -22.63 36.43 -16.04
CA MET A 1 -21.54 35.98 -15.15
C MET A 1 -22.17 35.16 -14.05
N SER A 2 -22.11 33.84 -14.15
CA SER A 2 -22.66 32.94 -13.13
C SER A 2 -21.63 32.78 -12.01
N SER A 3 -22.00 33.13 -10.79
CA SER A 3 -21.17 32.88 -9.60
C SER A 3 -20.84 31.39 -9.50
N PRO A 4 -19.61 31.01 -9.11
CA PRO A 4 -19.30 29.61 -8.84
C PRO A 4 -20.24 29.08 -7.75
N PRO A 5 -20.67 27.81 -7.83
CA PRO A 5 -21.50 27.22 -6.79
C PRO A 5 -20.74 27.29 -5.46
N ALA A 6 -21.42 27.76 -4.42
CA ALA A 6 -20.88 27.76 -3.06
C ALA A 6 -20.44 26.33 -2.74
N MET A 7 -19.16 26.14 -2.43
CA MET A 7 -18.70 24.87 -1.88
C MET A 7 -19.45 24.69 -0.56
N SER A 8 -20.41 23.78 -0.55
CA SER A 8 -21.07 23.32 0.67
C SER A 8 -19.98 22.92 1.66
N ASP A 9 -19.92 23.61 2.79
CA ASP A 9 -19.08 23.30 3.95
C ASP A 9 -19.61 22.04 4.65
N THR A 10 -19.68 20.94 3.91
CA THR A 10 -20.10 19.65 4.45
C THR A 10 -18.92 19.12 5.25
N ARG A 11 -18.88 19.48 6.53
CA ARG A 11 -17.89 19.00 7.49
C ARG A 11 -17.76 17.48 7.35
N THR A 12 -16.55 17.01 7.09
CA THR A 12 -16.30 15.57 6.94
C THR A 12 -16.74 14.85 8.21
N ARG A 13 -17.63 13.87 8.09
CA ARG A 13 -18.04 13.00 9.19
C ARG A 13 -16.90 12.06 9.55
N LEU A 14 -16.33 12.26 10.74
CA LEU A 14 -15.34 11.33 11.28
C LEU A 14 -16.04 10.13 11.91
N VAL A 15 -15.68 8.93 11.46
CA VAL A 15 -16.14 7.66 12.03
C VAL A 15 -14.99 7.09 12.83
N LEU A 16 -15.12 7.10 14.15
CA LEU A 16 -14.04 6.65 15.03
C LEU A 16 -13.99 5.12 15.06
N THR A 17 -12.82 4.55 14.75
CA THR A 17 -12.58 3.11 14.79
C THR A 17 -11.75 2.74 16.01
N ARG A 18 -12.15 1.70 16.72
CA ARG A 18 -11.41 1.10 17.84
C ARG A 18 -10.77 -0.23 17.44
N ILE A 19 -9.94 -0.79 18.31
CA ILE A 19 -9.34 -2.13 18.10
C ILE A 19 -10.39 -3.20 17.76
N PRO A 20 -11.55 -3.33 18.43
CA PRO A 20 -12.55 -4.33 18.05
C PRO A 20 -13.07 -4.16 16.62
N ASP A 21 -13.31 -2.92 16.18
CA ASP A 21 -13.72 -2.62 14.79
C ASP A 21 -12.61 -3.00 13.81
N SER A 22 -11.36 -2.75 14.21
CA SER A 22 -10.18 -3.08 13.41
C SER A 22 -9.99 -4.58 13.26
N TRP A 23 -10.09 -5.30 14.38
CA TRP A 23 -10.00 -6.74 14.42
C TRP A 23 -11.12 -7.41 13.61
N ALA A 24 -12.31 -6.84 13.61
CA ALA A 24 -13.46 -7.38 12.89
C ALA A 24 -13.20 -7.51 11.38
N TRP A 25 -12.47 -6.58 10.76
CA TRP A 25 -12.05 -6.71 9.37
C TRP A 25 -10.73 -7.46 9.22
N VAL A 26 -9.74 -7.29 10.12
CA VAL A 26 -8.46 -8.02 10.08
C VAL A 26 -8.68 -9.54 10.06
N ARG A 27 -9.54 -10.06 10.94
CA ARG A 27 -9.83 -11.51 11.04
C ARG A 27 -10.41 -12.09 9.75
N THR A 28 -11.05 -11.26 8.92
CA THR A 28 -11.63 -11.65 7.63
C THR A 28 -10.61 -11.47 6.51
N ASP A 29 -9.82 -10.42 6.59
CA ASP A 29 -8.82 -10.07 5.60
C ASP A 29 -7.66 -11.08 5.57
N VAL A 30 -7.21 -11.54 6.74
CA VAL A 30 -6.15 -12.54 6.86
C VAL A 30 -6.44 -13.81 6.03
N PRO A 31 -7.56 -14.54 6.24
CA PRO A 31 -7.82 -15.78 5.51
C PRO A 31 -8.23 -15.56 4.04
N ILE A 32 -8.92 -14.47 3.71
CA ILE A 32 -9.42 -14.24 2.34
C ILE A 32 -8.36 -13.62 1.44
N ARG A 33 -7.41 -12.87 2.03
CA ARG A 33 -6.50 -12.01 1.29
C ARG A 33 -5.05 -12.36 1.56
N LEU A 34 -4.58 -12.23 2.80
CA LEU A 34 -3.16 -12.45 3.10
C LEU A 34 -2.72 -13.90 2.93
N LEU A 35 -3.55 -14.86 3.36
CA LEU A 35 -3.24 -16.27 3.27
C LEU A 35 -3.12 -16.75 1.81
N PRO A 36 -4.06 -16.46 0.88
CA PRO A 36 -3.90 -16.84 -0.52
C PRO A 36 -2.68 -16.21 -1.19
N LEU A 37 -2.39 -14.92 -0.94
CA LEU A 37 -1.21 -14.26 -1.51
C LEU A 37 0.08 -14.90 -0.99
N THR A 38 0.15 -15.15 0.32
CA THR A 38 1.29 -15.81 0.96
C THR A 38 1.47 -17.24 0.43
N ALA A 39 0.38 -18.00 0.29
CA ALA A 39 0.41 -19.36 -0.21
C ALA A 39 0.90 -19.41 -1.66
N ALA A 40 0.35 -18.56 -2.53
CA ALA A 40 0.80 -18.47 -3.93
C ALA A 40 2.29 -18.14 -4.04
N TYR A 41 2.75 -17.16 -3.25
CA TYR A 41 4.17 -16.80 -3.18
C TYR A 41 5.05 -17.95 -2.67
N ALA A 42 4.65 -18.61 -1.57
CA ALA A 42 5.40 -19.71 -0.99
C ALA A 42 5.49 -20.93 -1.91
N ILE A 43 4.40 -21.24 -2.64
CA ILE A 43 4.38 -22.29 -3.66
C ILE A 43 5.37 -21.96 -4.76
N ALA A 44 5.33 -20.74 -5.31
CA ALA A 44 6.26 -20.31 -6.35
C ALA A 44 7.71 -20.29 -5.87
N TYR A 45 7.96 -19.85 -4.64
CA TYR A 45 9.29 -19.87 -4.03
C TYR A 45 9.86 -21.28 -3.92
N LYS A 46 9.04 -22.25 -3.49
CA LYS A 46 9.46 -23.66 -3.44
C LYS A 46 9.64 -24.26 -4.84
N ALA A 47 8.68 -24.04 -5.73
CA ALA A 47 8.68 -24.62 -7.08
C ALA A 47 9.81 -24.09 -7.97
N SER A 48 10.20 -22.82 -7.79
CA SER A 48 11.29 -22.19 -8.54
C SER A 48 12.69 -22.50 -7.99
N GLY A 49 12.80 -23.32 -6.93
CA GLY A 49 14.09 -23.57 -6.29
C GLY A 49 14.66 -22.33 -5.58
N ARG A 50 13.78 -21.47 -5.03
CA ARG A 50 14.15 -20.22 -4.34
C ARG A 50 14.74 -19.17 -5.27
N ALA A 51 14.13 -19.00 -6.44
CA ALA A 51 14.68 -18.13 -7.47
C ALA A 51 14.84 -16.67 -7.02
N GLY A 52 15.94 -16.05 -7.43
CA GLY A 52 16.34 -14.72 -6.99
C GLY A 52 15.40 -13.58 -7.40
N TRP A 53 14.63 -13.74 -8.47
CA TRP A 53 13.67 -12.75 -8.98
C TRP A 53 12.45 -12.55 -8.06
N LEU A 54 12.23 -13.46 -7.10
CA LEU A 54 11.16 -13.34 -6.11
C LEU A 54 11.42 -12.22 -5.10
N GLY A 55 12.65 -11.72 -5.00
CA GLY A 55 12.95 -10.53 -4.21
C GLY A 55 13.28 -10.77 -2.74
N LEU A 56 13.52 -12.03 -2.32
CA LEU A 56 13.99 -12.33 -0.96
C LEU A 56 15.49 -12.09 -0.77
N GLN A 57 16.20 -11.65 -1.80
CA GLN A 57 17.61 -11.32 -1.66
C GLN A 57 17.78 -9.98 -0.94
N ALA A 58 18.94 -9.79 -0.32
CA ALA A 58 19.30 -8.56 0.36
C ALA A 58 19.35 -7.35 -0.58
N GLY A 59 19.58 -7.56 -1.89
CA GLY A 59 19.88 -6.50 -2.83
C GLY A 59 21.16 -5.74 -2.47
N ASP A 60 21.29 -4.53 -2.99
CA ASP A 60 22.27 -3.56 -2.49
C ASP A 60 21.71 -2.93 -1.19
N ILE A 61 22.18 -3.41 -0.03
CA ILE A 61 21.66 -3.01 1.29
C ILE A 61 21.73 -1.49 1.51
N PRO A 62 22.86 -0.79 1.28
CA PRO A 62 22.91 0.67 1.36
C PRO A 62 21.81 1.35 0.54
N VAL A 63 21.60 0.92 -0.71
CA VAL A 63 20.58 1.51 -1.57
C VAL A 63 19.16 1.20 -1.08
N GLN A 64 18.90 -0.03 -0.63
CA GLN A 64 17.60 -0.42 -0.08
C GLN A 64 17.27 0.38 1.20
N LEU A 65 18.27 0.61 2.06
CA LEU A 65 18.11 1.40 3.29
C LEU A 65 17.90 2.88 2.97
N TRP A 66 18.64 3.45 2.01
CA TRP A 66 18.42 4.83 1.58
C TRP A 66 17.05 5.02 0.93
N PHE A 67 16.65 4.09 0.06
CA PHE A 67 15.32 4.09 -0.54
C PHE A 67 14.24 3.99 0.53
N GLY A 68 14.40 3.12 1.53
CA GLY A 68 13.49 3.04 2.67
C GLY A 68 13.45 4.33 3.49
N LEU A 69 14.62 4.89 3.83
CA LEU A 69 14.76 6.10 4.65
C LEU A 69 14.07 7.31 4.02
N VAL A 70 14.21 7.50 2.71
CA VAL A 70 13.56 8.60 1.98
C VAL A 70 12.12 8.25 1.59
N GLY A 71 11.90 7.02 1.12
CA GLY A 71 10.62 6.54 0.64
C GLY A 71 9.55 6.49 1.71
N VAL A 72 9.89 6.09 2.94
CA VAL A 72 8.94 6.04 4.07
C VAL A 72 8.26 7.39 4.34
N PRO A 73 8.98 8.49 4.66
CA PRO A 73 8.35 9.77 4.93
C PRO A 73 7.63 10.34 3.69
N VAL A 74 8.21 10.20 2.50
CA VAL A 74 7.61 10.69 1.25
C VAL A 74 6.29 9.97 0.97
N MET A 75 6.28 8.63 1.02
CA MET A 75 5.08 7.84 0.74
C MET A 75 4.00 8.05 1.79
N PHE A 76 4.36 8.11 3.07
CA PHE A 76 3.41 8.37 4.14
C PHE A 76 2.72 9.73 3.96
N THR A 77 3.52 10.78 3.75
CA THR A 77 3.00 12.16 3.62
C THR A 77 2.18 12.34 2.34
N ALA A 78 2.65 11.82 1.21
CA ALA A 78 1.92 11.85 -0.06
C ALA A 78 0.59 11.09 0.06
N ALA A 79 0.59 9.89 0.63
CA ALA A 79 -0.61 9.09 0.81
C ALA A 79 -1.63 9.77 1.74
N ALA A 80 -1.17 10.38 2.84
CA ALA A 80 -2.03 11.15 3.74
C ALA A 80 -2.62 12.39 3.04
N ALA A 81 -1.84 13.09 2.21
CA ALA A 81 -2.32 14.23 1.43
C ALA A 81 -3.37 13.81 0.39
N VAL A 82 -3.15 12.70 -0.33
CA VAL A 82 -4.14 12.15 -1.26
C VAL A 82 -5.41 11.73 -0.51
N ARG A 83 -5.28 11.10 0.66
CA ARG A 83 -6.44 10.74 1.49
C ARG A 83 -7.23 11.97 1.90
N LEU A 84 -6.57 13.01 2.40
CA LEU A 84 -7.20 14.29 2.74
C LEU A 84 -7.97 14.87 1.56
N TRP A 85 -7.36 14.88 0.37
CA TRP A 85 -7.99 15.37 -0.86
C TRP A 85 -9.24 14.57 -1.25
N LEU A 86 -9.17 13.24 -1.20
CA LEU A 86 -10.30 12.36 -1.52
C LEU A 86 -11.44 12.49 -0.48
N THR A 87 -11.09 12.60 0.80
CA THR A 87 -12.06 12.72 1.89
C THR A 87 -12.91 13.98 1.77
N ARG A 88 -12.33 15.11 1.36
CA ARG A 88 -13.06 16.37 1.13
C ARG A 88 -14.19 16.24 0.10
N ARG A 89 -14.14 15.22 -0.77
CA ARG A 89 -15.19 14.95 -1.79
C ARG A 89 -16.27 13.98 -1.33
N ARG A 90 -16.06 13.25 -0.22
CA ARG A 90 -16.91 12.11 0.18
C ARG A 90 -17.69 12.31 1.47
N GLY A 91 -17.30 13.30 2.27
CA GLY A 91 -18.02 13.66 3.48
C GLY A 91 -17.91 12.65 4.63
N ALA A 92 -17.14 11.56 4.52
CA ALA A 92 -16.86 10.65 5.63
C ALA A 92 -15.43 10.08 5.61
N LEU A 93 -14.86 9.88 6.80
CA LEU A 93 -13.53 9.30 6.99
C LEU A 93 -13.49 8.43 8.25
N ASN A 94 -13.08 7.17 8.08
CA ASN A 94 -12.72 6.31 9.20
C ASN A 94 -11.40 6.78 9.81
N VAL A 95 -11.38 7.01 11.11
CA VAL A 95 -10.21 7.51 11.86
C VAL A 95 -10.02 6.72 13.14
N PRO A 96 -8.82 6.23 13.47
CA PRO A 96 -8.53 5.66 14.79
C PRO A 96 -8.98 6.57 15.94
N ALA A 97 -9.64 5.99 16.95
CA ALA A 97 -10.16 6.75 18.09
C ALA A 97 -9.01 7.35 18.93
N GLY A 98 -7.95 6.58 19.15
CA GLY A 98 -6.71 6.98 19.83
C GLY A 98 -5.44 6.38 19.22
N ALA A 99 -4.30 6.67 19.86
CA ALA A 99 -2.98 6.21 19.39
C ALA A 99 -2.87 4.67 19.38
N ALA A 100 -3.41 3.99 20.38
CA ALA A 100 -3.39 2.52 20.44
C ALA A 100 -4.12 1.89 19.25
N ASP A 101 -5.25 2.45 18.83
CA ASP A 101 -6.00 1.99 17.64
C ASP A 101 -5.20 2.22 16.36
N ALA A 102 -4.49 3.36 16.26
CA ALA A 102 -3.63 3.67 15.12
C ALA A 102 -2.42 2.71 15.05
N PHE A 103 -1.78 2.43 16.19
CA PHE A 103 -0.67 1.47 16.27
C PHE A 103 -1.12 0.04 15.95
N PHE A 104 -2.31 -0.37 16.39
CA PHE A 104 -2.86 -1.67 16.04
C PHE A 104 -3.02 -1.83 14.52
N GLN A 105 -3.59 -0.83 13.85
CA GLN A 105 -3.72 -0.84 12.39
C GLN A 105 -2.35 -0.81 11.69
N ALA A 106 -1.42 0.01 12.17
CA ALA A 106 -0.05 0.05 11.65
C ALA A 106 0.67 -1.31 11.76
N GLY A 107 0.49 -2.02 12.87
CA GLY A 107 1.03 -3.36 13.07
C GLY A 107 0.49 -4.37 12.06
N PHE A 108 -0.81 -4.30 11.76
CA PHE A 108 -1.39 -5.09 10.68
C PHE A 108 -0.81 -4.69 9.31
N TYR A 109 -0.66 -3.40 9.02
CA TYR A 109 -0.10 -2.93 7.75
C TYR A 109 1.38 -3.33 7.57
N ALA A 110 2.14 -3.44 8.66
CA ALA A 110 3.51 -3.95 8.66
C ALA A 110 3.60 -5.44 8.25
N LEU A 111 2.53 -6.21 8.41
CA LEU A 111 2.40 -7.56 7.87
C LEU A 111 1.86 -7.54 6.44
N ASN A 112 0.83 -6.74 6.18
CA ASN A 112 0.15 -6.64 4.90
C ASN A 112 1.09 -6.19 3.77
N GLY A 113 1.82 -5.10 3.97
CA GLY A 113 2.68 -4.49 2.95
C GLY A 113 3.69 -5.48 2.35
N PRO A 114 4.53 -6.16 3.16
CA PRO A 114 5.47 -7.15 2.67
C PRO A 114 4.81 -8.32 1.93
N ILE A 115 3.63 -8.79 2.37
CA ILE A 115 2.92 -9.89 1.70
C ILE A 115 2.42 -9.45 0.33
N GLU A 116 1.82 -8.26 0.24
CA GLU A 116 1.40 -7.70 -1.04
C GLU A 116 2.61 -7.45 -1.97
N GLU A 117 3.72 -6.92 -1.46
CA GLU A 117 4.94 -6.74 -2.27
C GLU A 117 5.52 -8.07 -2.74
N ALA A 118 5.58 -9.08 -1.87
CA ALA A 118 6.02 -10.42 -2.25
C ALA A 118 5.18 -10.96 -3.41
N PHE A 119 3.86 -10.81 -3.34
CA PHE A 119 2.99 -11.28 -4.42
C PHE A 119 3.09 -10.42 -5.69
N PHE A 120 2.90 -9.10 -5.61
CA PHE A 120 2.79 -8.27 -6.81
C PHE A 120 4.15 -7.96 -7.44
N ARG A 121 5.18 -7.67 -6.62
CA ARG A 121 6.51 -7.30 -7.11
C ARG A 121 7.37 -8.53 -7.31
N GLY A 122 7.45 -9.38 -6.28
CA GLY A 122 8.20 -10.63 -6.34
C GLY A 122 7.60 -11.61 -7.36
N LEU A 123 6.38 -12.08 -7.10
CA LEU A 123 5.79 -13.15 -7.91
C LEU A 123 5.32 -12.67 -9.29
N VAL A 124 4.41 -11.71 -9.35
CA VAL A 124 3.79 -11.28 -10.63
C VAL A 124 4.80 -10.51 -11.48
N GLN A 125 5.31 -9.36 -11.00
CA GLN A 125 6.25 -8.56 -11.77
C GLN A 125 7.57 -9.30 -12.02
N GLY A 126 8.20 -9.86 -10.99
CA GLY A 126 9.47 -10.59 -11.12
C GLY A 126 9.33 -11.80 -12.06
N GLY A 127 8.31 -12.64 -11.87
CA GLY A 127 8.10 -13.82 -12.71
C GLY A 127 7.82 -13.46 -14.17
N LEU A 128 6.93 -12.50 -14.42
CA LEU A 128 6.64 -12.05 -15.78
C LEU A 128 7.81 -11.31 -16.43
N SER A 129 8.68 -10.67 -15.64
CA SER A 129 9.91 -10.06 -16.16
C SER A 129 10.88 -11.11 -16.71
N ILE A 130 10.92 -12.31 -16.12
CA ILE A 130 11.72 -13.42 -16.62
C ILE A 130 11.16 -13.97 -17.94
N VAL A 131 9.84 -14.07 -18.07
CA VAL A 131 9.20 -14.70 -19.24
C VAL A 131 9.04 -13.74 -20.43
N TRP A 132 8.69 -12.48 -20.16
CA TRP A 132 8.32 -11.49 -21.18
C TRP A 132 9.10 -10.18 -21.11
N GLY A 133 10.09 -10.09 -20.21
CA GLY A 133 10.90 -8.89 -20.04
C GLY A 133 10.33 -7.90 -19.03
N ALA A 134 11.22 -7.10 -18.45
CA ALA A 134 10.91 -6.22 -17.33
C ALA A 134 9.81 -5.17 -17.58
N PRO A 135 9.69 -4.54 -18.77
CA PRO A 135 8.58 -3.61 -19.03
C PRO A 135 7.20 -4.27 -18.91
N ILE A 136 7.05 -5.50 -19.41
CA ILE A 136 5.78 -6.25 -19.34
C ILE A 136 5.51 -6.68 -17.90
N GLY A 137 6.53 -7.21 -17.21
CA GLY A 137 6.39 -7.56 -15.80
C GLY A 137 5.98 -6.36 -14.94
N PHE A 138 6.60 -5.20 -15.15
CA PHE A 138 6.25 -3.95 -14.47
C PHE A 138 4.80 -3.52 -14.76
N ALA A 139 4.40 -3.48 -16.04
CA ALA A 139 3.07 -3.05 -16.43
C ALA A 139 1.97 -3.96 -15.86
N VAL A 140 2.13 -5.28 -16.02
CA VAL A 140 1.14 -6.26 -15.54
C VAL A 140 1.13 -6.35 -14.02
N GLY A 141 2.29 -6.35 -13.36
CA GLY A 141 2.38 -6.34 -11.89
C GLY A 141 1.71 -5.11 -11.29
N THR A 142 1.97 -3.92 -11.86
CA THR A 142 1.34 -2.66 -11.41
C THR A 142 -0.17 -2.67 -11.65
N ALA A 143 -0.62 -3.06 -12.85
CA ALA A 143 -2.05 -3.14 -13.16
C ALA A 143 -2.77 -4.14 -12.25
N SER A 144 -2.16 -5.28 -11.99
CA SER A 144 -2.72 -6.32 -11.10
C SER A 144 -2.85 -5.80 -9.67
N TYR A 145 -1.81 -5.12 -9.15
CA TYR A 145 -1.83 -4.48 -7.83
C TYR A 145 -2.95 -3.43 -7.73
N VAL A 146 -3.06 -2.54 -8.73
CA VAL A 146 -4.09 -1.50 -8.75
C VAL A 146 -5.48 -2.13 -8.78
N LEU A 147 -5.75 -3.00 -9.75
CA LEU A 147 -7.08 -3.60 -9.94
C LEU A 147 -7.49 -4.53 -8.79
N TYR A 148 -6.53 -5.18 -8.13
CA TYR A 148 -6.80 -5.99 -6.94
C TYR A 148 -7.52 -5.22 -5.83
N HIS A 149 -7.22 -3.93 -5.65
CA HIS A 149 -7.90 -3.10 -4.64
C HIS A 149 -9.40 -2.92 -4.94
N ARG A 150 -9.80 -3.05 -6.21
CA ARG A 150 -11.21 -3.04 -6.60
C ARG A 150 -11.97 -4.25 -6.02
N LEU A 151 -11.32 -5.40 -5.88
CA LEU A 151 -11.90 -6.59 -5.24
C LEU A 151 -12.18 -6.36 -3.75
N GLY A 152 -11.37 -5.51 -3.10
CA GLY A 152 -11.61 -5.00 -1.75
C GLY A 152 -12.76 -4.01 -1.63
N ARG A 153 -13.55 -3.82 -2.69
CA ARG A 153 -14.66 -2.85 -2.80
C ARG A 153 -14.23 -1.40 -2.65
N TRP A 154 -12.96 -1.10 -2.88
CA TRP A 154 -12.50 0.28 -2.97
C TRP A 154 -13.18 0.93 -4.16
N THR A 155 -13.47 2.20 -4.00
CA THR A 155 -14.01 3.03 -5.09
C THR A 155 -12.96 3.27 -6.17
N TRP A 156 -13.39 3.67 -7.37
CA TRP A 156 -12.45 3.90 -8.49
C TRP A 156 -11.39 4.95 -8.18
N GLU A 157 -11.73 6.04 -7.49
CA GLU A 157 -10.77 7.09 -7.15
C GLU A 157 -9.71 6.59 -6.17
N GLU A 158 -10.09 5.80 -5.16
CA GLU A 158 -9.12 5.19 -4.23
C GLU A 158 -8.31 4.09 -4.92
N THR A 159 -8.94 3.30 -5.79
CA THR A 159 -8.26 2.30 -6.62
C THR A 159 -7.21 2.95 -7.51
N PHE A 160 -7.54 4.00 -8.27
CA PHE A 160 -6.53 4.68 -9.09
C PHE A 160 -5.48 5.42 -8.26
N ALA A 161 -5.84 5.92 -7.07
CA ALA A 161 -4.86 6.47 -6.15
C ALA A 161 -3.80 5.46 -5.72
N THR A 162 -4.11 4.15 -5.68
CA THR A 162 -3.08 3.14 -5.39
C THR A 162 -2.01 3.06 -6.49
N ALA A 163 -2.27 3.53 -7.71
CA ALA A 163 -1.23 3.64 -8.74
C ALA A 163 -0.09 4.58 -8.34
N LEU A 164 -0.34 5.57 -7.47
CA LEU A 164 0.70 6.45 -6.91
C LEU A 164 1.68 5.71 -5.98
N VAL A 165 1.31 4.52 -5.53
CA VAL A 165 2.20 3.57 -4.81
C VAL A 165 2.67 2.50 -5.79
N GLY A 166 1.74 1.96 -6.58
CA GLY A 166 1.92 0.98 -7.64
C GLY A 166 3.15 1.23 -8.50
N VAL A 167 3.12 2.36 -9.20
CA VAL A 167 4.12 2.76 -10.19
C VAL A 167 5.49 2.99 -9.56
N PRO A 168 5.67 3.85 -8.53
CA PRO A 168 7.00 4.07 -7.98
C PRO A 168 7.63 2.82 -7.38
N LEU A 169 6.86 1.97 -6.69
CA LEU A 169 7.40 0.74 -6.09
C LEU A 169 7.70 -0.32 -7.15
N GLY A 170 6.87 -0.44 -8.19
CA GLY A 170 7.14 -1.31 -9.32
C GLY A 170 8.42 -0.88 -10.07
N LEU A 171 8.60 0.42 -10.29
CA LEU A 171 9.84 0.96 -10.86
C LEU A 171 11.03 0.72 -9.95
N ALA A 172 10.91 0.94 -8.64
CA ALA A 172 11.99 0.69 -7.70
C ALA A 172 12.40 -0.79 -7.66
N PHE A 173 11.43 -1.72 -7.66
CA PHE A 173 11.74 -3.15 -7.71
C PHE A 173 12.48 -3.56 -8.98
N TRP A 174 12.22 -2.88 -10.10
CA TRP A 174 12.91 -3.12 -11.37
C TRP A 174 14.29 -2.44 -11.42
N LEU A 175 14.38 -1.17 -11.01
CA LEU A 175 15.50 -0.30 -11.35
C LEU A 175 16.54 -0.14 -10.22
N LEU A 176 16.21 -0.49 -8.98
CA LEU A 176 17.20 -0.44 -7.91
C LEU A 176 18.34 -1.45 -8.19
N PRO A 177 19.60 -1.06 -7.98
CA PRO A 177 20.75 -1.89 -8.28
C PRO A 177 20.83 -3.13 -7.38
N GLY A 178 21.58 -4.11 -7.87
CA GLY A 178 21.81 -5.37 -7.18
C GLY A 178 20.73 -6.41 -7.46
N PRO A 179 20.77 -7.56 -6.77
CA PRO A 179 19.73 -8.56 -6.90
C PRO A 179 18.37 -8.04 -6.45
N ALA A 180 17.29 -8.54 -7.05
CA ALA A 180 15.93 -8.13 -6.70
C ALA A 180 15.70 -8.25 -5.17
N SER A 181 15.17 -7.19 -4.57
CA SER A 181 14.91 -7.11 -3.14
C SER A 181 13.58 -6.44 -2.84
N LEU A 182 12.83 -7.02 -1.91
CA LEU A 182 11.57 -6.48 -1.43
C LEU A 182 11.73 -5.52 -0.24
N LEU A 183 12.95 -5.35 0.30
CA LEU A 183 13.16 -4.65 1.57
C LEU A 183 12.69 -3.18 1.50
N GLY A 184 13.30 -2.38 0.63
CA GLY A 184 12.99 -0.96 0.52
C GLY A 184 11.55 -0.72 0.05
N VAL A 185 11.09 -1.49 -0.94
CA VAL A 185 9.72 -1.36 -1.47
C VAL A 185 8.66 -1.75 -0.44
N SER A 186 8.91 -2.76 0.40
CA SER A 186 7.99 -3.13 1.49
C SER A 186 7.90 -2.03 2.55
N LEU A 187 9.02 -1.43 2.95
CA LEU A 187 9.03 -0.31 3.91
C LEU A 187 8.22 0.88 3.37
N ALA A 188 8.46 1.24 2.12
CA ALA A 188 7.74 2.34 1.46
C ALA A 188 6.24 2.03 1.27
N HIS A 189 5.88 0.78 0.96
CA HIS A 189 4.48 0.36 0.90
C HIS A 189 3.80 0.44 2.27
N ILE A 190 4.41 -0.10 3.33
CA ILE A 190 3.87 0.00 4.70
C ILE A 190 3.58 1.47 5.04
N ALA A 191 4.52 2.36 4.74
CA ALA A 191 4.37 3.79 4.96
C ALA A 191 3.22 4.40 4.15
N ALA A 192 3.11 4.05 2.86
CA ALA A 192 2.00 4.51 2.02
C ALA A 192 0.64 4.06 2.58
N THR A 193 0.51 2.79 2.96
CA THR A 193 -0.73 2.24 3.53
C THR A 193 -1.06 2.91 4.87
N CYS A 194 -0.06 3.10 5.74
CA CYS A 194 -0.21 3.84 6.98
C CYS A 194 -0.53 5.33 6.77
N GLY A 195 -0.08 5.95 5.68
CA GLY A 195 -0.42 7.33 5.35
C GLY A 195 -1.84 7.46 4.80
N PHE A 196 -2.27 6.50 3.98
CA PHE A 196 -3.59 6.52 3.37
C PHE A 196 -4.71 6.10 4.34
N LEU A 197 -4.42 5.15 5.22
CA LEU A 197 -5.36 4.52 6.16
C LEU A 197 -4.91 4.73 7.60
N GLY A 198 -5.77 4.46 8.57
CA GLY A 198 -5.41 4.38 9.99
C GLY A 198 -4.52 5.52 10.55
N PRO A 199 -3.19 5.31 10.68
CA PRO A 199 -2.27 6.32 11.21
C PRO A 199 -2.32 7.70 10.54
N GLY A 200 -2.43 7.78 9.22
CA GLY A 200 -2.49 9.04 8.48
C GLY A 200 -3.77 9.83 8.77
N PRO A 201 -4.98 9.26 8.62
CA PRO A 201 -6.23 9.83 9.11
C PRO A 201 -6.19 10.25 10.58
N TYR A 202 -5.56 9.47 11.45
CA TYR A 202 -5.36 9.84 12.86
C TYR A 202 -4.51 11.10 13.01
N LEU A 203 -3.40 11.20 12.28
CA LEU A 203 -2.55 12.39 12.27
C LEU A 203 -3.29 13.62 11.72
N LEU A 204 -4.00 13.47 10.59
CA LEU A 204 -4.80 14.55 9.99
C LEU A 204 -5.83 15.11 10.99
N ARG A 205 -6.52 14.23 11.73
CA ARG A 205 -7.45 14.63 12.80
C ARG A 205 -6.73 15.37 13.93
N LYS A 206 -5.57 14.88 14.38
CA LYS A 206 -4.77 15.54 15.43
C LYS A 206 -4.30 16.94 15.02
N MET A 207 -3.99 17.11 13.74
CA MET A 207 -3.61 18.39 13.13
C MET A 207 -4.80 19.29 12.77
N ARG A 208 -6.04 18.84 13.02
CA ARG A 208 -7.30 19.56 12.69
C ARG A 208 -7.45 19.86 11.19
N LEU A 209 -6.96 18.97 10.34
CA LEU A 209 -7.08 19.06 8.88
C LEU A 209 -8.33 18.34 8.34
N VAL A 210 -8.97 17.51 9.17
CA VAL A 210 -10.24 16.80 8.94
C VAL A 210 -11.13 16.86 10.17
#